data_AF-A0A7C5GV43-F1
#
_entry.id   AF-A0A7C5GV43-F1
#
_cell.length_a   1.000
_cell.length_b   1.000
_cell.length_c   1.000
_cell.angle_alpha   90.00
_cell.angle_beta   90.00
_cell.angle_gamma   90.00
#
_symmetry.space_group_name_H-M   'P 1'
#
loop_
_entity.id
_entity.type
_entity.pdbx_description
1 polymer ?
#
loop_
_entity_poly.entity_id
_entity_poly.type
_entity_poly.pdbx_seq_one_letter_code
_entity_poly.pdbx_strand_id
1 'polypeptide(L)'
;GKTVTKTEEEINTGFLKNLGTIEDEDQPSGFIYVLRSLSRKPEIQQFEHLYKVGFSSKSIAKRIANAKNEPTYLMAPVRSVAEYETFNLKPKRFEKLLHHFFAEVCLDLEVADNKGKMHKPREWFIVSLDVIDLAIKLIINKQIQHYLYDTTSKSIIVR
;
A
#
# COMPACT_ATOMS: atom_id res chain seq x y z
N GLY A 1 -13.31 -23.64 -34.60
CA GLY A 1 -12.13 -23.49 -33.73
C GLY A 1 -11.61 -22.07 -33.82
N LYS A 2 -11.47 -21.41 -32.68
CA LYS A 2 -10.42 -20.43 -32.34
C LYS A 2 -10.66 -20.03 -30.89
N THR A 3 -9.85 -20.63 -30.04
CA THR A 3 -9.81 -20.45 -28.58
C THR A 3 -9.45 -19.00 -28.29
N VAL A 4 -10.32 -18.29 -27.56
CA VAL A 4 -9.99 -16.98 -27.00
C VAL A 4 -9.16 -17.25 -25.74
N THR A 5 -7.84 -17.16 -25.89
CA THR A 5 -6.93 -17.17 -24.75
C THR A 5 -7.07 -15.83 -24.05
N LYS A 6 -7.88 -15.77 -22.99
CA LYS A 6 -7.85 -14.64 -22.06
C LYS A 6 -6.50 -14.64 -21.36
N THR A 7 -5.70 -13.62 -21.64
CA THR A 7 -4.38 -13.41 -21.06
C THR A 7 -4.52 -13.09 -19.57
N GLU A 8 -3.60 -13.59 -18.75
CA GLU A 8 -3.55 -13.38 -17.29
C GLU A 8 -3.44 -11.90 -16.86
N GLU A 9 -3.20 -10.99 -17.81
CA GLU A 9 -3.18 -9.54 -17.58
C GLU A 9 -4.57 -8.94 -17.30
N GLU A 10 -5.65 -9.52 -17.84
CA GLU A 10 -7.02 -9.03 -17.61
C GLU A 10 -7.53 -9.28 -16.18
N ILE A 11 -6.86 -10.11 -15.38
CA ILE A 11 -7.29 -10.43 -14.01
C ILE A 11 -6.86 -9.34 -13.00
N ASN A 12 -5.86 -8.51 -13.33
CA ASN A 12 -5.35 -7.47 -12.41
C ASN A 12 -6.02 -6.09 -12.55
N THR A 13 -6.87 -5.87 -13.55
CA THR A 13 -7.44 -4.53 -13.84
C THR A 13 -8.61 -4.14 -12.92
N GLY A 14 -9.10 -5.04 -12.07
CA GLY A 14 -10.26 -4.76 -11.19
C GLY A 14 -10.00 -3.74 -10.06
N PHE A 15 -8.74 -3.39 -9.78
CA PHE A 15 -8.37 -2.55 -8.63
C PHE A 15 -7.72 -1.20 -9.00
N LEU A 16 -7.53 -0.92 -10.29
CA LEU A 16 -6.86 0.30 -10.74
C LEU A 16 -7.78 1.52 -10.57
N LYS A 17 -7.38 2.45 -9.70
CA LYS A 17 -8.08 3.72 -9.48
C LYS A 17 -7.28 4.87 -10.10
N ASN A 18 -7.93 5.65 -10.97
CA ASN A 18 -7.40 6.93 -11.46
C ASN A 18 -7.59 8.02 -10.38
N LEU A 19 -6.52 8.75 -10.08
CA LEU A 19 -6.47 9.71 -8.95
C LEU A 19 -6.61 11.18 -9.37
N GLY A 20 -6.75 11.47 -10.66
CA GLY A 20 -6.92 12.84 -11.17
C GLY A 20 -7.01 12.89 -12.70
N THR A 21 -7.05 14.13 -13.23
CA THR A 21 -6.89 14.40 -14.66
C THR A 21 -5.41 14.29 -15.02
N ILE A 22 -5.07 13.45 -16.00
CA ILE A 22 -3.72 13.27 -16.51
C ILE A 22 -3.51 14.31 -17.62
N GLU A 23 -2.41 15.06 -17.56
CA GLU A 23 -2.01 16.00 -18.62
C GLU A 23 -1.07 15.32 -19.61
N ASP A 24 -0.98 15.80 -20.86
CA ASP A 24 -0.14 15.17 -21.91
C ASP A 24 1.37 15.16 -21.56
N GLU A 25 1.81 15.99 -20.61
CA GLU A 25 3.19 16.06 -20.13
C GLU A 25 3.49 15.09 -18.96
N ASP A 26 2.47 14.43 -18.41
CA ASP A 26 2.60 13.57 -17.25
C ASP A 26 3.28 12.23 -17.61
N GLN A 27 4.43 11.95 -16.98
CA GLN A 27 5.14 10.70 -17.21
C GLN A 27 4.74 9.62 -16.19
N PRO A 28 4.36 8.41 -16.65
CA PRO A 28 4.11 7.28 -15.77
C PRO A 28 5.32 7.02 -14.88
N SER A 29 5.10 7.08 -13.56
CA SER A 29 6.14 6.82 -12.57
C SER A 29 6.05 5.41 -11.98
N GLY A 30 4.87 4.80 -11.96
CA GLY A 30 4.63 3.45 -11.46
C GLY A 30 3.29 3.35 -10.72
N PHE A 31 3.22 2.42 -9.77
CA PHE A 31 2.01 2.11 -9.03
C PHE A 31 2.22 2.24 -7.52
N ILE A 32 1.29 2.91 -6.84
CA ILE A 32 1.09 2.72 -5.40
C ILE A 32 0.17 1.52 -5.23
N TYR A 33 0.52 0.61 -4.34
CA TYR A 33 -0.27 -0.56 -4.03
C TYR A 33 -0.59 -0.63 -2.54
N VAL A 34 -1.78 -1.15 -2.24
CA VAL A 34 -2.22 -1.46 -0.88
C VAL A 34 -2.39 -2.97 -0.77
N LEU A 35 -1.71 -3.58 0.20
CA LEU A 35 -1.77 -5.02 0.42
C LEU A 35 -2.46 -5.35 1.74
N ARG A 36 -3.11 -6.51 1.76
CA ARG A 36 -3.56 -7.16 3.00
C ARG A 36 -2.76 -8.43 3.24
N SER A 37 -2.34 -8.65 4.49
CA SER A 37 -1.69 -9.90 4.88
C SER A 37 -2.68 -11.06 4.85
N LEU A 38 -2.23 -12.23 4.40
CA LEU A 38 -2.95 -13.50 4.48
C LEU A 38 -2.40 -14.41 5.58
N SER A 39 -1.64 -13.84 6.52
CA SER A 39 -1.10 -14.56 7.67
C SER A 39 -2.21 -15.19 8.52
N ARG A 40 -1.91 -16.36 9.09
CA ARG A 40 -2.75 -17.05 10.08
C ARG A 40 -2.31 -16.82 11.52
N LYS A 41 -1.30 -15.99 11.74
CA LYS A 41 -0.75 -15.69 13.05
C LYS A 41 -1.72 -14.78 13.84
N PRO A 42 -2.13 -15.15 15.07
CA PRO A 42 -3.08 -14.36 15.86
C PRO A 42 -2.64 -12.90 16.05
N GLU A 43 -1.35 -12.66 16.24
CA GLU A 43 -0.78 -11.32 16.41
C GLU A 43 -0.95 -10.42 15.20
N ILE A 44 -1.22 -10.98 14.01
CA ILE A 44 -1.55 -10.25 12.78
C ILE A 44 -3.06 -10.22 12.54
N GLN A 45 -3.75 -11.35 12.76
CA GLN A 45 -5.18 -11.49 12.48
C GLN A 45 -6.08 -10.65 13.38
N GLN A 46 -5.62 -10.27 14.58
CA GLN A 46 -6.36 -9.41 15.49
C GLN A 46 -6.68 -8.03 14.89
N PHE A 47 -5.93 -7.58 13.87
CA PHE A 47 -6.11 -6.28 13.26
C PHE A 47 -7.02 -6.37 12.03
N GLU A 48 -8.25 -5.87 12.16
CA GLU A 48 -9.22 -5.84 11.06
C GLU A 48 -8.72 -4.98 9.87
N HIS A 49 -8.17 -3.81 10.18
CA HIS A 49 -7.75 -2.80 9.22
C HIS A 49 -6.23 -2.69 9.11
N LEU A 50 -5.55 -3.82 8.94
CA LEU A 50 -4.11 -3.86 8.75
C LEU A 50 -3.74 -3.93 7.27
N TYR A 51 -3.10 -2.87 6.79
CA TYR A 51 -2.69 -2.76 5.40
C TYR A 51 -1.25 -2.30 5.24
N LYS A 52 -0.57 -2.86 4.23
CA LYS A 52 0.72 -2.36 3.77
C LYS A 52 0.49 -1.39 2.64
N VAL A 53 1.16 -0.24 2.64
CA VAL A 53 1.18 0.67 1.48
C VAL A 53 2.59 0.75 0.94
N GLY A 54 2.76 0.56 -0.36
CA GLY A 54 4.07 0.62 -0.99
C GLY A 54 4.01 1.12 -2.41
N PHE A 55 5.18 1.29 -3.01
CA PHE A 55 5.34 1.74 -4.39
C PHE A 55 6.12 0.72 -5.22
N SER A 56 5.77 0.58 -6.50
CA SER A 56 6.58 -0.16 -7.47
C SER A 56 6.54 0.50 -8.85
N SER A 57 7.71 0.63 -9.49
CA SER A 57 7.80 0.95 -10.92
C SER A 57 7.64 -0.26 -11.83
N LYS A 58 7.42 -1.46 -11.26
CA LYS A 58 7.23 -2.72 -11.98
C LYS A 58 5.87 -3.32 -11.59
N SER A 59 5.50 -4.41 -12.27
CA SER A 59 4.31 -5.20 -11.91
C SER A 59 4.30 -5.57 -10.42
N ILE A 60 3.17 -5.26 -9.76
CA ILE A 60 2.95 -5.56 -8.34
C ILE A 60 3.03 -7.06 -8.08
N ALA A 61 2.47 -7.89 -8.98
CA ALA A 61 2.54 -9.34 -8.88
C ALA A 61 3.99 -9.84 -8.76
N LYS A 62 4.92 -9.30 -9.57
CA LYS A 62 6.35 -9.64 -9.47
C LYS A 62 6.96 -9.11 -8.15
N ARG A 63 6.54 -7.94 -7.67
CA ARG A 63 7.04 -7.33 -6.43
C ARG A 63 6.67 -8.13 -5.18
N ILE A 64 5.50 -8.78 -5.19
CA ILE A 64 4.96 -9.55 -4.05
C ILE A 64 5.12 -11.06 -4.20
N ALA A 65 5.67 -11.55 -5.31
CA ALA A 65 5.79 -12.99 -5.59
C ALA A 65 6.51 -13.78 -4.49
N ASN A 66 7.47 -13.16 -3.81
CA ASN A 66 8.25 -13.76 -2.73
C ASN A 66 7.85 -13.27 -1.33
N ALA A 67 6.67 -12.65 -1.18
CA ALA A 67 6.25 -12.00 0.07
C ALA A 67 6.32 -12.91 1.30
N LYS A 68 5.91 -14.19 1.16
CA LYS A 68 5.93 -15.17 2.25
C LYS A 68 7.29 -15.41 2.90
N ASN A 69 8.38 -15.06 2.21
CA ASN A 69 9.75 -15.26 2.68
C ASN A 69 10.45 -13.95 3.08
N GLU A 70 9.74 -12.82 3.04
CA GLU A 70 10.30 -11.49 3.20
C GLU A 70 9.74 -10.80 4.46
N PRO A 71 10.60 -10.33 5.38
CA PRO A 71 10.15 -9.71 6.63
C PRO A 71 9.27 -8.47 6.43
N THR A 72 9.48 -7.70 5.36
CA THR A 72 8.67 -6.51 5.03
C THR A 72 7.19 -6.85 4.77
N TYR A 73 6.88 -8.12 4.48
CA TYR A 73 5.53 -8.65 4.30
C TYR A 73 5.10 -9.59 5.44
N LEU A 74 5.70 -9.43 6.62
CA LEU A 74 5.34 -10.17 7.83
C LEU A 74 5.56 -11.70 7.72
N MET A 75 6.46 -12.12 6.82
CA MET A 75 6.74 -13.54 6.54
C MET A 75 5.47 -14.32 6.16
N ALA A 76 4.57 -13.69 5.40
CA ALA A 76 3.29 -14.27 5.01
C ALA A 76 2.93 -13.91 3.56
N PRO A 77 2.10 -14.73 2.88
CA PRO A 77 1.50 -14.33 1.62
C PRO A 77 0.67 -13.05 1.81
N VAL A 78 0.57 -12.28 0.75
CA VAL A 78 -0.18 -11.02 0.72
C VAL A 78 -1.03 -10.98 -0.54
N ARG A 79 -2.10 -10.18 -0.51
CA ARG A 79 -2.90 -9.87 -1.71
C ARG A 79 -3.02 -8.37 -1.90
N SER A 80 -3.06 -7.95 -3.17
CA SER A 80 -3.41 -6.58 -3.53
C SER A 80 -4.89 -6.34 -3.25
N VAL A 81 -5.22 -5.18 -2.68
CA VAL A 81 -6.61 -4.75 -2.42
C VAL A 81 -6.93 -3.39 -3.04
N ALA A 82 -5.93 -2.61 -3.41
CA ALA A 82 -6.08 -1.38 -4.17
C ALA A 82 -4.78 -1.06 -4.91
N GLU A 83 -4.89 -0.52 -6.12
CA GLU A 83 -3.77 -0.15 -6.96
C GLU A 83 -4.04 1.22 -7.59
N TYR A 84 -3.02 2.07 -7.58
CA TYR A 84 -3.11 3.44 -8.07
C TYR A 84 -2.02 3.65 -9.08
N GLU A 85 -2.39 3.97 -10.31
CA GLU A 85 -1.43 4.46 -11.29
C GLU A 85 -1.00 5.87 -10.91
N THR A 86 0.31 6.13 -11.04
CA THR A 86 0.90 7.38 -10.59
C THR A 86 1.78 7.99 -11.65
N PHE A 87 1.67 9.30 -11.79
CA PHE A 87 2.42 10.11 -12.74
C PHE A 87 3.28 11.09 -11.97
N ASN A 88 4.53 11.28 -12.43
CA ASN A 88 5.47 12.24 -11.83
C ASN A 88 5.69 12.08 -10.30
N LEU A 89 5.37 10.91 -9.73
CA LEU A 89 5.50 10.66 -8.29
C LEU A 89 6.97 10.48 -7.90
N LYS A 90 7.37 11.07 -6.78
CA LYS A 90 8.67 10.82 -6.15
C LYS A 90 8.49 9.79 -5.01
N PRO A 91 8.86 8.50 -5.20
CA PRO A 91 8.50 7.43 -4.26
C PRO A 91 9.00 7.66 -2.84
N LYS A 92 10.28 8.07 -2.70
CA LYS A 92 10.88 8.39 -1.40
C LYS A 92 10.14 9.50 -0.65
N ARG A 93 9.61 10.50 -1.37
CA ARG A 93 8.85 11.59 -0.76
C ARG A 93 7.45 11.12 -0.35
N PHE A 94 6.80 10.31 -1.18
CA PHE A 94 5.52 9.69 -0.88
C PHE A 94 5.61 8.84 0.39
N GLU A 95 6.58 7.92 0.46
CA GLU A 95 6.80 7.05 1.62
C GLU A 95 7.04 7.86 2.90
N LYS A 96 7.87 8.91 2.83
CA LYS A 96 8.14 9.78 3.98
C LYS A 96 6.89 10.49 4.47
N LEU A 97 6.06 11.03 3.55
CA LEU A 97 4.82 11.72 3.92
C LEU A 97 3.81 10.76 4.52
N LEU A 98 3.63 9.59 3.92
CA LEU A 98 2.70 8.58 4.39
C LEU A 98 3.09 8.07 5.78
N HIS A 99 4.36 7.72 5.96
CA HIS A 99 4.87 7.24 7.24
C HIS A 99 4.77 8.30 8.35
N HIS A 100 4.99 9.57 8.02
CA HIS A 100 4.78 10.66 8.97
C HIS A 100 3.30 10.85 9.32
N PHE A 101 2.42 10.80 8.31
CA PHE A 101 0.99 11.02 8.48
C PHE A 101 0.31 9.93 9.32
N PHE A 102 0.75 8.68 9.17
CA PHE A 102 0.23 7.53 9.90
C PHE A 102 1.17 7.01 11.01
N ALA A 103 2.08 7.85 11.51
CA ALA A 103 3.10 7.42 12.47
C ALA A 103 2.50 6.79 13.74
N GLU A 104 1.41 7.34 14.26
CA GLU A 104 0.75 6.86 15.49
C GLU A 104 -0.01 5.54 15.32
N VAL A 105 -0.31 5.16 14.07
CA VAL A 105 -1.04 3.95 13.71
C VAL A 105 -0.20 2.98 12.88
N CYS A 106 1.12 3.21 12.87
CA CYS A 106 2.08 2.28 12.29
C CYS A 106 2.13 1.00 13.14
N LEU A 107 2.12 -0.15 12.47
CA LEU A 107 2.18 -1.45 13.13
C LEU A 107 3.46 -1.56 13.96
N ASP A 108 3.31 -1.79 15.26
CA ASP A 108 4.41 -2.12 16.15
C ASP A 108 4.53 -3.64 16.35
N LEU A 109 5.16 -4.31 15.39
CA LEU A 109 5.40 -5.75 15.43
C LEU A 109 6.79 -6.06 14.85
N GLU A 110 7.56 -6.91 15.52
CA GLU A 110 8.78 -7.48 14.96
C GLU A 110 8.54 -8.90 14.43
N VAL A 111 9.18 -9.23 13.31
CA VAL A 111 9.15 -10.57 12.71
C VAL A 111 10.57 -11.07 12.47
N ALA A 112 10.79 -12.34 12.80
CA ALA A 112 12.05 -13.01 12.49
C ALA A 112 12.09 -13.42 11.01
N ASP A 113 13.20 -13.19 10.33
CA ASP A 113 13.47 -13.79 9.03
C ASP A 113 13.84 -15.28 9.15
N ASN A 114 14.07 -15.94 8.01
CA ASN A 114 14.46 -17.36 7.96
C ASN A 114 15.80 -17.67 8.66
N LYS A 115 16.58 -16.64 9.02
CA LYS A 115 17.86 -16.77 9.75
C LYS A 115 17.70 -16.40 11.24
N GLY A 116 16.48 -16.13 11.70
CA GLY A 116 16.20 -15.73 13.08
C GLY A 116 16.52 -14.27 13.39
N LYS A 117 16.86 -13.44 12.39
CA LYS A 117 17.10 -12.02 12.61
C LYS A 117 15.76 -11.29 12.69
N MET A 118 15.59 -10.45 13.72
CA MET A 118 14.39 -9.65 13.92
C MET A 118 14.38 -8.43 12.99
N HIS A 119 13.22 -8.13 12.41
CA HIS A 119 12.96 -6.98 11.56
C HIS A 119 11.64 -6.33 11.94
N LYS A 120 11.59 -5.00 11.92
CA LYS A 120 10.37 -4.20 12.15
C LYS A 120 9.93 -3.52 10.85
N PRO A 121 8.90 -4.03 10.15
CA PRO A 121 8.43 -3.42 8.92
C PRO A 121 7.67 -2.13 9.23
N ARG A 122 7.97 -1.05 8.51
CA ARG A 122 7.45 0.30 8.81
C ARG A 122 6.33 0.77 7.88
N GLU A 123 6.01 -0.03 6.87
CA GLU A 123 5.01 0.37 5.86
C GLU A 123 3.64 -0.27 6.09
N TRP A 124 3.37 -0.76 7.31
CA TRP A 124 2.09 -1.34 7.71
C TRP A 124 1.36 -0.40 8.66
N PHE A 125 0.08 -0.16 8.39
CA PHE A 125 -0.74 0.79 9.15
C PHE A 125 -2.09 0.16 9.54
N ILE A 126 -2.55 0.48 10.75
CA ILE A 126 -3.81 0.01 11.33
C ILE A 126 -4.88 1.09 11.09
N VAL A 127 -5.33 1.22 9.83
CA VAL A 127 -6.27 2.24 9.37
C VAL A 127 -7.17 1.67 8.27
N SER A 128 -8.42 2.12 8.17
CA SER A 128 -9.34 1.63 7.16
C SER A 128 -8.85 1.92 5.74
N LEU A 129 -9.29 1.11 4.77
CA LEU A 129 -8.90 1.28 3.37
C LEU A 129 -9.32 2.67 2.83
N ASP A 130 -10.52 3.14 3.20
CA ASP A 130 -11.02 4.45 2.76
C ASP A 130 -10.13 5.61 3.23
N VAL A 131 -9.57 5.51 4.45
CA VAL A 131 -8.62 6.49 4.99
C VAL A 131 -7.30 6.45 4.23
N ILE A 132 -6.79 5.26 3.90
CA ILE A 132 -5.58 5.12 3.07
C ILE A 132 -5.81 5.74 1.69
N ASP A 133 -6.94 5.44 1.07
CA ASP A 133 -7.32 5.94 -0.25
C ASP A 133 -7.38 7.47 -0.27
N LEU A 134 -7.98 8.08 0.77
CA LEU A 134 -8.03 9.52 0.92
C LEU A 134 -6.64 10.12 1.18
N ALA A 135 -5.82 9.51 2.04
CA ALA A 135 -4.46 9.98 2.28
C ALA A 135 -3.60 9.95 1.01
N ILE A 136 -3.69 8.89 0.21
CA ILE A 136 -2.98 8.79 -1.08
C ILE A 136 -3.40 9.93 -2.00
N LYS A 137 -4.71 10.19 -2.16
CA LYS A 137 -5.24 11.32 -2.94
C LYS A 137 -4.66 12.66 -2.46
N LEU A 138 -4.71 12.90 -1.15
CA LEU A 138 -4.20 14.14 -0.56
C LEU A 138 -2.68 14.29 -0.75
N ILE A 139 -1.91 13.21 -0.71
CA ILE A 139 -0.45 13.25 -0.94
C ILE A 139 -0.15 13.58 -2.41
N ILE A 140 -0.83 12.93 -3.36
CA ILE A 140 -0.63 13.17 -4.80
C ILE A 140 -1.02 14.60 -5.16
N ASN A 141 -2.15 15.07 -4.65
CA ASN A 141 -2.62 16.44 -4.83
C ASN A 141 -1.83 17.47 -4.01
N LYS A 142 -0.79 17.05 -3.26
CA LYS A 142 0.07 17.90 -2.41
C LYS A 142 -0.70 18.67 -1.33
N GLN A 143 -1.87 18.18 -0.94
CA GLN A 143 -2.76 18.79 0.06
C GLN A 143 -2.59 18.20 1.47
N ILE A 144 -1.93 17.04 1.61
CA ILE A 144 -1.78 16.32 2.89
C ILE A 144 -1.28 17.18 4.06
N GLN A 145 -0.53 18.25 3.78
CA GLN A 145 -0.01 19.19 4.78
C GLN A 145 -1.10 19.97 5.55
N HIS A 146 -2.32 20.07 5.00
CA HIS A 146 -3.47 20.75 5.60
C HIS A 146 -4.32 19.82 6.46
N TYR A 147 -3.93 18.55 6.59
CA TYR A 147 -4.71 17.52 7.26
C TYR A 147 -3.87 16.79 8.30
N LEU A 148 -4.54 16.14 9.23
CA LEU A 148 -3.95 15.19 10.18
C LEU A 148 -4.85 13.97 10.29
N TYR A 149 -4.26 12.81 10.59
CA TYR A 149 -5.03 11.64 10.98
C TYR A 149 -5.35 11.73 12.47
N ASP A 150 -6.64 11.76 12.81
CA ASP A 150 -7.10 11.73 14.19
C ASP A 150 -7.35 10.29 14.62
N THR A 151 -6.56 9.82 15.59
CA THR A 151 -6.64 8.46 16.14
C THR A 151 -7.93 8.22 16.92
N THR A 152 -8.56 9.29 17.44
CA THR A 152 -9.79 9.20 18.23
C THR A 152 -11.00 8.92 17.34
N SER A 153 -11.22 9.74 16.32
CA SER A 153 -12.28 9.55 15.33
C SER A 153 -11.95 8.52 14.25
N LYS A 154 -10.68 8.08 14.17
CA LYS A 154 -10.14 7.19 13.12
C LYS A 154 -10.37 7.74 11.71
N SER A 155 -10.21 9.06 11.57
CA SER A 155 -10.51 9.77 10.33
C SER A 155 -9.46 10.84 10.01
N ILE A 156 -9.50 11.35 8.78
CA ILE A 156 -8.65 12.48 8.37
C ILE A 156 -9.43 13.77 8.60
N ILE A 157 -8.88 14.65 9.42
CA ILE A 157 -9.47 15.96 9.74
C ILE A 157 -8.56 17.09 9.24
N VAL A 158 -9.14 18.27 9.07
CA VAL A 158 -8.39 19.50 8.76
C VAL A 158 -7.59 19.90 10.00
N ARG A 159 -6.34 20.34 9.78
CA ARG A 159 -5.46 20.88 10.82
C ARG A 159 -5.94 22.20 11.39
#